data_AF-A0A976CE73-F1
#
_entry.id   AF-A0A976CE73-F1
#
_cell.length_a   1.000
_cell.length_b   1.000
_cell.length_c   1.000
_cell.angle_alpha   90.00
_cell.angle_beta   90.00
_cell.angle_gamma   90.00
#
_symmetry.space_group_name_H-M   'P 1'
#
loop_
_entity.id
_entity.type
_entity.pdbx_description
1 polymer ?
#
loop_
_entity_poly.entity_id
_entity_poly.type
_entity_poly.pdbx_seq_one_letter_code
_entity_poly.pdbx_strand_id
1 'polypeptide(L)' 'MLSILLLNAPNLADGVLNSIIYSSLGLVMALIAYKLIDIIIPGKISEQIGKENNVAMAIVVGSLILGICIIIAKVISA' A
#
# COMPACT_ATOMS: atom_id res chain seq x y z
N MET A 1 -39.91 -3.81 11.10
CA MET A 1 -38.95 -3.08 10.22
C MET A 1 -37.99 -2.19 11.02
N LEU A 2 -38.44 -1.51 12.08
CA LEU A 2 -37.59 -0.63 12.91
C LEU A 2 -36.58 -1.40 13.82
N SER A 3 -36.90 -2.61 14.27
CA SER A 3 -36.04 -3.39 15.20
C SER A 3 -34.78 -4.03 14.56
N ILE A 4 -34.74 -4.20 13.23
CA ILE A 4 -33.58 -4.75 12.50
C ILE A 4 -32.43 -3.72 12.39
N LEU A 5 -32.76 -2.42 12.44
CA LEU A 5 -31.78 -1.34 12.36
C LEU A 5 -30.98 -1.16 13.67
N LEU A 6 -31.56 -1.53 14.82
CA LEU A 6 -30.96 -1.36 16.14
C LEU A 6 -30.06 -2.55 16.54
N LEU A 7 -30.33 -3.74 15.99
CA LEU A 7 -29.47 -4.93 16.16
C LEU A 7 -28.24 -4.89 15.23
N ASN A 8 -28.27 -4.06 14.20
CA ASN A 8 -27.17 -3.81 13.25
C ASN A 8 -26.62 -2.38 13.39
N ALA A 9 -26.60 -1.83 14.61
CA ALA A 9 -25.64 -0.78 14.87
C ALA A 9 -24.25 -1.43 14.70
N PRO A 10 -23.45 -1.06 13.70
CA PRO A 10 -22.11 -1.61 13.59
C PRO A 10 -21.42 -1.28 14.90
N ASN A 11 -21.00 -2.32 15.65
CA ASN A 11 -20.22 -2.05 16.84
C ASN A 11 -19.04 -1.21 16.38
N LEU A 12 -18.80 -0.06 17.01
CA LEU A 12 -17.64 0.77 16.67
C LEU A 12 -16.35 -0.09 16.73
N ALA A 13 -16.35 -1.10 17.59
CA ALA A 13 -15.33 -2.14 17.65
C ALA A 13 -15.13 -2.86 16.30
N ASP A 14 -16.20 -3.30 15.63
CA ASP A 14 -16.13 -4.01 14.33
C ASP A 14 -15.60 -3.09 13.22
N GLY A 15 -16.01 -1.82 13.20
CA GLY A 15 -15.52 -0.83 12.23
C GLY A 15 -14.03 -0.51 12.39
N VAL A 16 -13.56 -0.40 13.63
CA VAL A 16 -12.13 -0.19 13.95
C VAL A 16 -11.32 -1.45 13.62
N LEU A 17 -11.85 -2.64 13.95
CA LEU A 17 -11.19 -3.91 13.67
C LEU A 17 -11.00 -4.10 12.15
N ASN A 18 -12.04 -3.84 11.35
CA ASN A 18 -11.94 -3.93 9.90
C ASN A 18 -10.94 -2.92 9.33
N SER A 19 -10.94 -1.67 9.80
CA SER A 19 -10.00 -0.64 9.32
C SER A 19 -8.54 -1.02 9.56
N ILE A 20 -8.24 -1.64 10.71
CA ILE A 20 -6.91 -2.16 11.03
C ILE A 20 -6.52 -3.30 10.10
N ILE A 21 -7.43 -4.25 9.87
CA ILE A 21 -7.20 -5.40 8.98
C ILE A 21 -6.93 -4.90 7.55
N TYR A 22 -7.77 -4.02 7.01
CA TYR A 22 -7.60 -3.47 5.67
C TYR A 22 -6.33 -2.61 5.52
N SER A 23 -5.98 -1.80 6.53
CA SER A 23 -4.74 -1.01 6.51
C SER A 23 -3.50 -1.91 6.54
N SER A 24 -3.52 -2.96 7.35
CA SER A 24 -2.41 -3.93 7.42
C SER A 24 -2.27 -4.73 6.12
N LEU A 25 -3.38 -5.11 5.49
CA LEU A 25 -3.38 -5.80 4.20
C LEU A 25 -2.75 -4.94 3.10
N GLY A 26 -3.11 -3.66 3.05
CA GLY A 26 -2.52 -2.70 2.12
C GLY A 26 -1.02 -2.52 2.31
N LEU A 27 -0.56 -2.47 3.57
CA LEU A 27 0.86 -2.40 3.88
C LEU A 27 1.62 -3.65 3.41
N VAL A 28 1.07 -4.85 3.64
CA VAL A 28 1.67 -6.10 3.18
C VAL A 28 1.77 -6.15 1.65
N MET A 29 0.70 -5.73 0.94
CA MET A 29 0.73 -5.63 -0.52
C MET A 29 1.76 -4.62 -1.02
N ALA A 30 1.92 -3.47 -0.35
CA ALA A 30 2.93 -2.48 -0.72
C ALA A 30 4.36 -3.05 -0.57
N LEU A 31 4.62 -3.82 0.50
CA LEU A 31 5.91 -4.49 0.69
C LEU A 31 6.20 -5.55 -0.38
N ILE A 32 5.20 -6.35 -0.75
CA ILE A 32 5.33 -7.34 -1.82
C ILE A 32 5.63 -6.66 -3.15
N ALA A 33 4.90 -5.58 -3.46
CA ALA A 33 5.11 -4.83 -4.68
C ALA A 33 6.50 -4.18 -4.72
N TYR A 34 6.98 -3.59 -3.62
CA TYR A 34 8.35 -3.08 -3.52
C TYR A 34 9.38 -4.18 -3.80
N LYS A 35 9.20 -5.37 -3.23
CA LYS A 35 10.08 -6.50 -3.49
C LYS A 35 10.04 -6.96 -4.96
N LEU A 36 8.88 -6.88 -5.60
CA LEU A 36 8.70 -7.19 -7.02
C LEU A 36 9.45 -6.19 -7.91
N ILE A 37 9.37 -4.90 -7.58
CA ILE A 37 10.09 -3.81 -8.25
C ILE A 37 11.60 -4.04 -8.16
N ASP A 38 12.11 -4.42 -6.98
CA ASP A 38 13.54 -4.70 -6.76
C ASP A 38 14.03 -5.88 -7.62
N ILE A 39 13.15 -6.84 -7.93
CA ILE A 39 13.44 -7.94 -8.87
C ILE A 39 13.37 -7.47 -10.34
N ILE A 40 12.40 -6.62 -10.69
CA ILE A 40 12.12 -6.14 -12.06
C ILE A 40 13.15 -5.10 -12.50
N ILE A 41 13.75 -4.36 -11.57
CA ILE A 41 14.84 -3.41 -11.82
C ILE A 41 16.16 -4.09 -11.41
N PRO A 42 16.74 -4.97 -12.26
CA PRO A 42 18.05 -5.55 -12.06
C PRO A 42 19.10 -4.48 -12.36
N GLY A 43 19.28 -3.57 -11.42
CA GLY A 43 20.19 -2.46 -11.52
C GLY A 43 20.35 -1.88 -10.14
N LYS A 44 20.94 -2.66 -9.22
CA LYS A 44 21.21 -2.37 -7.81
C LYS A 44 20.86 -0.92 -7.46
N ILE A 45 19.60 -0.69 -7.10
CA ILE A 45 19.04 0.65 -6.93
C ILE A 45 19.88 1.38 -5.87
N SER A 46 20.32 0.66 -4.85
CA SER A 46 21.25 1.14 -3.83
C SER A 46 22.64 1.52 -4.37
N GLU A 47 23.16 0.84 -5.40
CA GLU A 47 24.46 1.15 -5.99
C GLU A 47 24.38 2.34 -6.96
N GLN A 48 23.31 2.46 -7.77
CA GLN A 48 23.15 3.63 -8.65
C GLN A 48 22.74 4.91 -7.90
N ILE A 49 21.89 4.80 -6.86
CA ILE A 49 21.51 5.96 -6.03
C ILE A 49 22.67 6.34 -5.10
N GLY A 50 23.34 5.37 -4.48
CA GLY A 50 24.39 5.62 -3.49
C GLY A 50 25.77 5.95 -4.09
N LYS A 51 26.12 5.35 -5.24
CA LYS A 51 27.47 5.46 -5.83
C LYS A 51 27.50 6.41 -7.03
N GLU A 52 26.48 6.36 -7.90
CA GLU A 52 26.37 7.26 -9.06
C GLU A 52 25.52 8.52 -8.80
N ASN A 53 24.90 8.66 -7.62
CA ASN A 53 24.00 9.78 -7.28
C ASN A 53 22.94 10.01 -8.36
N ASN A 54 22.44 8.93 -8.97
CA ASN A 54 21.48 9.06 -10.06
C ASN A 54 20.08 9.37 -9.52
N VAL A 55 19.83 10.67 -9.28
CA VAL A 55 18.55 11.20 -8.78
C VAL A 55 17.40 10.85 -9.73
N ALA A 56 17.65 10.69 -11.04
CA ALA A 56 16.61 10.29 -11.99
C ALA A 56 16.06 8.89 -11.67
N MET A 57 16.94 7.93 -11.35
CA MET A 57 16.53 6.59 -10.90
C MET A 57 15.76 6.65 -9.58
N ALA A 58 16.18 7.48 -8.63
CA ALA A 58 15.46 7.67 -7.37
C ALA A 58 14.04 8.22 -7.58
N ILE A 59 13.87 9.22 -8.47
CA ILE A 59 12.56 9.80 -8.80
C ILE A 59 11.66 8.78 -9.49
N VAL A 60 12.20 7.97 -10.41
CA VAL A 60 11.43 6.93 -11.11
C VAL A 60 10.94 5.88 -10.13
N VAL A 61 11.82 5.36 -9.27
CA VAL A 61 11.46 4.36 -8.25
C VAL A 61 10.46 4.94 -7.25
N GLY A 62 10.67 6.17 -6.78
CA GLY A 62 9.72 6.86 -5.89
C GLY A 62 8.34 7.05 -6.51
N SER A 63 8.28 7.44 -7.79
CA SER A 63 7.03 7.62 -8.53
C SER A 63 6.30 6.28 -8.73
N LEU A 64 7.04 5.21 -8.96
CA LEU A 64 6.49 3.87 -9.16
C LEU A 64 5.91 3.30 -7.86
N ILE A 65 6.60 3.49 -6.74
CA ILE A 65 6.09 3.17 -5.40
C ILE A 65 4.82 3.99 -5.09
N LEU A 66 4.83 5.29 -5.38
CA LEU A 66 3.64 6.14 -5.20
C LEU A 66 2.43 5.65 -6.01
N GLY A 67 2.64 5.29 -7.28
CA GLY A 67 1.58 4.74 -8.13
C GLY A 67 0.95 3.48 -7.55
N ILE A 68 1.79 2.56 -7.05
CA ILE A 68 1.33 1.32 -6.43
C ILE A 68 0.55 1.59 -5.14
N CYS A 69 1.04 2.50 -4.28
CA CYS A 69 0.33 2.91 -3.07
C CYS A 69 -1.07 3.45 -3.39
N ILE A 70 -1.22 4.23 -4.47
CA ILE A 70 -2.52 4.76 -4.91
C ILE A 70 -3.46 3.64 -5.39
N ILE A 71 -2.94 2.68 -6.17
CA ILE A 71 -3.73 1.52 -6.64
C ILE A 71 -4.24 0.72 -5.43
N ILE A 72 -3.36 0.41 -4.48
CA ILE A 72 -3.71 -0.33 -3.26
C ILE A 72 -4.77 0.41 -2.45
N ALA A 73 -4.60 1.72 -2.25
CA ALA A 73 -5.59 2.55 -1.55
C ALA A 73 -6.96 2.54 -2.24
N LYS A 74 -6.99 2.58 -3.59
CA LYS A 74 -8.23 2.49 -4.36
C LYS A 74 -8.91 1.13 -4.27
N VAL A 75 -8.15 0.04 -4.26
CA VAL A 75 -8.69 -1.32 -4.16
C VAL A 75 -9.29 -1.59 -2.78
N ILE A 76 -8.69 -1.05 -1.72
CA ILE A 76 -9.14 -1.28 -0.34
C ILE A 76 -10.32 -0.39 0.05
N SER A 77 -10.41 0.81 -0.54
CA SER A 77 -11.49 1.76 -0.26
C SER A 77 -12.73 1.56 -1.16
N ALA A 78 -12.75 0.53 -2.01
CA ALA A 78 -13.87 0.19 -2.89
C ALA A 78 -14.73 -0.92 -2.28
#